data_AF-A0A661P3I2-F1
#
_entry.id   AF-A0A661P3I2-F1
#
_cell.length_a   1.000
_cell.length_b   1.000
_cell.length_c   1.000
_cell.angle_alpha   90.00
_cell.angle_beta   90.00
_cell.angle_gamma   90.00
#
_symmetry.space_group_name_H-M   'P 1'
#
loop_
_entity.id
_entity.type
_entity.pdbx_description
1 polymer ?
#
loop_
_entity_poly.entity_id
_entity_poly.type
_entity_poly.pdbx_seq_one_letter_code
_entity_poly.pdbx_strand_id
1 'polypeptide(L)'
;LVWSFIEEFSRNMGATIESVSQNSMERLQRHSWPGNVRELRNIVERSMIVNTGPALRLVAPTNDEMPIDVAVTLDEVQRRHIQQVVEMAEGRISGPGGAAKILGLKPTTLRSRMERLGCSPEKN
;
A
#
# COMPACT_ATOMS: atom_id res chain seq x y z
N LEU A 1 10.48 0.99 -16.42
CA LEU A 1 9.45 1.62 -15.56
C LEU A 1 10.07 2.64 -14.63
N VAL A 2 10.85 2.26 -13.60
CA VAL A 2 11.48 3.23 -12.67
C VAL A 2 12.35 4.26 -13.42
N TRP A 3 13.29 3.80 -14.23
CA TRP A 3 14.15 4.68 -15.05
C TRP A 3 13.36 5.54 -16.05
N SER A 4 12.25 5.02 -16.57
CA SER A 4 11.38 5.77 -17.47
C SER A 4 10.78 7.01 -16.79
N PHE A 5 10.35 6.88 -15.53
CA PHE A 5 9.87 8.02 -14.73
C PHE A 5 11.00 8.98 -14.36
N ILE A 6 12.18 8.44 -14.00
CA ILE A 6 13.35 9.28 -13.70
C ILE A 6 13.71 10.15 -14.91
N GLU A 7 13.72 9.59 -16.11
CA GLU A 7 13.99 10.35 -17.34
C GLU A 7 12.92 11.41 -17.62
N GLU A 8 11.64 11.07 -17.46
CA GLU A 8 10.50 12.00 -17.62
C GLU A 8 10.65 13.20 -16.68
N PHE A 9 10.87 12.94 -15.40
CA PHE A 9 11.01 13.99 -14.39
C PHE A 9 12.32 14.76 -14.49
N SER A 10 13.42 14.11 -14.90
CA SER A 10 14.72 14.78 -15.10
C SER A 10 14.60 15.88 -16.15
N ARG A 11 13.87 15.61 -17.24
CA ARG A 11 13.59 16.62 -18.28
C ARG A 11 12.72 17.75 -17.76
N ASN A 12 11.71 17.44 -16.95
CA ASN A 12 10.76 18.44 -16.43
C ASN A 12 11.35 19.31 -15.30
N MET A 13 12.25 18.76 -14.48
CA MET A 13 12.81 19.42 -13.29
C MET A 13 14.22 19.98 -13.51
N GLY A 14 14.85 19.71 -14.66
CA GLY A 14 16.24 20.11 -14.92
C GLY A 14 17.26 19.44 -14.01
N ALA A 15 16.92 18.29 -13.43
CA ALA A 15 17.78 17.51 -12.54
C ALA A 15 18.38 16.33 -13.29
N THR A 16 19.66 16.02 -13.07
CA THR A 16 20.32 14.84 -13.63
C THR A 16 20.53 13.79 -12.55
N ILE A 17 19.87 12.65 -12.72
CA ILE A 17 20.06 11.47 -11.87
C ILE A 17 20.95 10.48 -12.63
N GLU A 18 22.14 10.23 -12.09
CA GLU A 18 23.14 9.33 -12.66
C GLU A 18 23.03 7.91 -12.09
N SER A 19 22.49 7.77 -10.88
CA SER A 19 22.35 6.46 -10.24
C SER A 19 21.15 6.39 -9.29
N VAL A 20 20.62 5.19 -9.12
CA VAL A 20 19.67 4.85 -8.05
C VAL A 20 20.38 3.89 -7.12
N SER A 21 20.35 4.14 -5.80
CA SER A 21 21.03 3.24 -4.87
C SER A 21 20.48 1.81 -4.95
N GLN A 22 21.33 0.80 -4.78
CA GLN A 22 20.88 -0.60 -4.83
C GLN A 22 19.82 -0.88 -3.75
N ASN A 23 19.98 -0.33 -2.55
CA ASN A 23 18.99 -0.44 -1.49
C ASN A 23 17.62 0.15 -1.89
N SER A 24 17.63 1.31 -2.56
CA SER A 24 16.43 1.91 -3.14
C SER A 24 15.74 0.95 -4.11
N MET A 25 16.49 0.36 -5.05
CA MET A 25 15.95 -0.57 -6.05
C MET A 25 15.40 -1.86 -5.44
N GLU A 26 16.09 -2.43 -4.45
CA GLU A 26 15.62 -3.63 -3.75
C GLU A 26 14.32 -3.37 -2.98
N ARG A 27 14.18 -2.18 -2.38
CA ARG A 27 12.95 -1.78 -1.68
C ARG A 27 11.80 -1.63 -2.65
N LEU A 28 12.01 -0.97 -3.80
CA LEU A 28 10.99 -0.87 -4.85
C LEU A 28 10.54 -2.25 -5.34
N GLN A 29 11.46 -3.21 -5.45
CA GLN A 29 11.14 -4.57 -5.89
C GLN A 29 10.40 -5.39 -4.83
N ARG A 30 10.64 -5.14 -3.54
CA ARG A 30 9.99 -5.86 -2.43
C ARG A 30 8.59 -5.37 -2.07
N HIS A 31 8.20 -4.16 -2.47
CA HIS A 31 6.87 -3.64 -2.17
C HIS A 31 5.79 -4.18 -3.12
N SER A 32 4.68 -4.66 -2.55
CA SER A 32 3.49 -5.08 -3.29
C SER A 32 2.68 -3.85 -3.68
N TRP A 33 3.04 -3.18 -4.78
CA TRP A 33 2.45 -1.94 -5.30
C TRP A 33 0.91 -2.00 -5.48
N PRO A 34 0.07 -1.60 -4.51
CA PRO A 34 -1.37 -1.72 -4.59
C PRO A 34 -1.95 -0.54 -5.39
N GLY A 35 -1.76 -0.56 -6.70
CA GLY A 35 -1.99 0.61 -7.59
C GLY A 35 -0.95 0.74 -8.70
N ASN A 36 0.04 -0.17 -8.70
CA ASN A 36 1.07 -0.54 -9.69
C ASN A 36 1.93 0.55 -10.32
N VAL A 37 1.36 1.65 -10.81
CA VAL A 37 2.11 2.62 -11.64
C VAL A 37 2.04 4.04 -11.10
N ARG A 38 0.88 4.48 -10.59
CA ARG A 38 0.73 5.85 -10.04
C ARG A 38 1.53 6.04 -8.76
N GLU A 39 1.56 5.04 -7.89
CA GLU A 39 2.34 5.10 -6.66
C GLU A 39 3.84 5.13 -6.92
N LEU A 40 4.31 4.26 -7.82
CA LEU A 40 5.71 4.24 -8.22
C LEU A 40 6.13 5.59 -8.79
N ARG A 41 5.29 6.17 -9.66
CA ARG A 41 5.51 7.50 -10.22
C ARG A 41 5.61 8.57 -9.12
N ASN A 42 4.67 8.60 -8.17
CA ASN A 42 4.65 9.58 -7.08
C ASN A 42 5.90 9.48 -6.18
N ILE A 43 6.35 8.26 -5.86
CA ILE A 43 7.55 8.05 -5.03
C ILE A 43 8.79 8.54 -5.76
N VAL A 44 8.93 8.23 -7.05
CA VAL A 44 10.05 8.71 -7.87
C VAL A 44 10.02 10.23 -7.96
N GLU A 45 8.86 10.83 -8.23
CA GLU A 45 8.68 12.29 -8.32
C GLU A 45 9.10 13.00 -7.02
N ARG A 46 8.55 12.59 -5.87
CA ARG A 46 8.90 13.18 -4.58
C ARG A 46 10.37 12.99 -4.23
N SER A 47 10.91 11.80 -4.52
CA SER A 47 12.32 11.52 -4.28
C SER A 47 13.19 12.46 -5.11
N MET A 48 12.81 12.77 -6.35
CA MET A 48 13.54 13.72 -7.19
C MET A 48 13.45 15.18 -6.72
N ILE A 49 12.30 15.59 -6.17
CA ILE A 49 12.13 16.94 -5.58
C ILE A 49 13.05 17.14 -4.37
N VAL A 50 13.14 16.13 -3.50
CA VAL A 50 13.91 16.22 -2.24
C VAL A 50 15.40 15.93 -2.44
N ASN A 51 15.74 15.18 -3.49
CA ASN A 51 17.10 14.71 -3.71
C ASN A 51 18.08 15.84 -4.04
N THR A 52 19.14 15.94 -3.24
CA THR A 52 20.23 16.91 -3.41
C THR A 52 21.48 16.18 -3.92
N GLY A 53 21.52 15.82 -5.21
CA GLY A 53 22.70 15.21 -5.83
C GLY A 53 22.43 14.24 -6.98
N PRO A 54 23.47 13.67 -7.59
CA PRO A 54 23.34 12.80 -8.78
C PRO A 54 22.83 11.39 -8.45
N ALA A 55 22.85 10.97 -7.17
CA ALA A 55 22.39 9.66 -6.73
C ALA A 55 21.01 9.76 -6.07
N LEU A 56 19.98 9.22 -6.73
CA LEU A 56 18.62 9.23 -6.23
C LEU A 56 18.49 8.31 -5.00
N ARG A 57 18.27 8.93 -3.84
CA ARG A 57 17.81 8.25 -2.63
C ARG A 57 16.29 8.27 -2.61
N LEU A 58 15.69 7.08 -2.56
CA LEU A 58 14.25 7.00 -2.42
C LEU A 58 13.86 7.32 -0.99
N VAL A 59 13.00 8.32 -0.85
CA VAL A 59 12.22 8.47 0.37
C VAL A 59 11.13 7.41 0.26
N ALA A 60 11.35 6.27 0.90
CA ALA A 60 10.31 5.27 0.93
C ALA A 60 9.09 5.82 1.65
N PRO A 61 7.88 5.36 1.30
CA PRO A 61 6.73 5.58 2.15
C PRO A 61 7.10 4.96 3.51
N THR A 62 7.24 5.81 4.53
CA THR A 62 6.92 5.36 5.89
C THR A 62 5.54 4.71 5.79
N ASN A 63 5.34 3.55 6.41
CA ASN A 63 4.06 2.82 6.35
C ASN A 63 2.83 3.70 6.71
N ASP A 64 3.04 4.89 7.28
CA ASP A 64 2.03 5.92 7.55
C ASP A 64 1.56 6.75 6.34
N GLU A 65 2.28 6.75 5.21
CA GLU A 65 1.88 7.46 3.98
C GLU A 65 1.39 6.48 2.91
N MET A 66 0.49 5.54 3.26
CA MET A 66 -0.42 5.02 2.24
C MET A 66 -1.27 6.21 1.76
N PRO A 67 -1.18 6.62 0.47
CA PRO A 67 -2.19 7.50 -0.06
C PRO A 67 -3.51 6.75 0.14
N ILE A 68 -4.44 7.33 0.91
CA ILE A 68 -5.82 6.87 0.85
C ILE A 68 -6.22 7.07 -0.61
N ASP A 69 -6.26 5.98 -1.37
CA ASP A 69 -6.69 6.04 -2.75
C ASP A 69 -8.17 6.41 -2.73
N VAL A 70 -8.45 7.71 -2.78
CA VAL A 70 -9.79 8.29 -2.74
C VAL A 70 -10.63 7.83 -3.93
N ALA A 71 -10.02 7.21 -4.94
CA ALA A 71 -10.71 6.55 -6.04
C ALA A 71 -11.24 5.15 -5.69
N VAL A 72 -10.90 4.60 -4.53
CA VAL A 72 -11.38 3.30 -4.04
C VAL A 72 -12.70 3.49 -3.31
N THR A 73 -13.67 2.62 -3.57
CA THR A 73 -14.97 2.67 -2.91
C THR A 73 -14.82 2.40 -1.41
N LEU A 74 -15.70 2.97 -0.59
CA LEU A 74 -15.74 2.68 0.85
C LEU A 74 -15.84 1.18 1.13
N ASP A 75 -16.56 0.45 0.28
CA ASP A 75 -16.71 -0.99 0.38
C ASP A 75 -15.39 -1.73 0.16
N GLU A 76 -14.56 -1.31 -0.78
CA GLU A 76 -13.25 -1.92 -1.02
C GLU A 76 -12.25 -1.57 0.11
N VAL A 77 -12.31 -0.36 0.65
CA VAL A 77 -11.54 0.01 1.86
C VAL A 77 -11.96 -0.87 3.05
N GLN A 78 -13.27 -1.03 3.26
CA GLN A 78 -13.79 -1.92 4.32
C GLN A 78 -13.38 -3.38 4.09
N ARG A 79 -13.43 -3.87 2.84
CA ARG A 79 -13.07 -5.24 2.48
C ARG A 79 -11.62 -5.53 2.87
N ARG A 80 -10.67 -4.68 2.44
CA ARG A 80 -9.24 -4.83 2.75
C ARG A 80 -8.99 -4.80 4.25
N HIS A 81 -9.58 -3.82 4.95
CA HIS A 81 -9.40 -3.69 6.38
C HIS A 81 -9.91 -4.92 7.15
N ILE A 82 -11.09 -5.44 6.77
CA ILE A 82 -11.65 -6.66 7.38
C ILE A 82 -10.74 -7.86 7.13
N GLN A 83 -10.22 -8.04 5.90
CA GLN A 83 -9.33 -9.14 5.58
C GLN A 83 -8.05 -9.12 6.42
N GLN A 84 -7.39 -7.95 6.53
CA GLN A 84 -6.18 -7.80 7.34
C GLN A 84 -6.42 -8.16 8.81
N VAL A 85 -7.54 -7.70 9.39
CA VAL A 85 -7.85 -8.00 10.79
C VAL A 85 -8.22 -9.47 11.00
N VAL A 86 -8.84 -10.12 10.02
CA VAL A 86 -9.12 -11.56 10.07
C VAL A 86 -7.84 -12.38 9.99
N GLU A 87 -6.90 -11.99 9.13
CA GLU A 87 -5.58 -12.63 9.01
C GLU A 87 -4.78 -12.49 10.32
N MET A 88 -4.75 -11.29 10.91
CA MET A 88 -4.14 -11.05 12.23
C MET A 88 -4.80 -11.85 13.35
N ALA A 89 -6.10 -12.16 13.21
CA ALA A 89 -6.84 -13.01 14.13
C ALA A 89 -6.74 -14.51 13.79
N GLU A 90 -5.85 -14.91 12.88
CA GLU A 90 -5.65 -16.30 12.43
C GLU A 90 -6.96 -16.94 11.94
N GLY A 91 -7.80 -16.17 11.24
CA GLY A 91 -9.11 -16.62 10.75
C GLY A 91 -10.22 -16.68 11.80
N ARG A 92 -9.92 -16.39 13.08
CA ARG A 92 -10.94 -16.42 14.14
C ARG A 92 -11.87 -15.21 14.02
N ILE A 93 -13.13 -15.46 13.69
CA ILE A 93 -14.16 -14.40 13.61
C ILE A 93 -14.67 -13.97 15.00
N SER A 94 -14.78 -14.90 15.94
CA SER A 94 -15.41 -14.70 17.25
C SER A 94 -14.55 -15.22 18.41
N GLY A 95 -14.84 -14.75 19.62
CA GLY A 95 -14.16 -15.16 20.85
C GLY A 95 -13.02 -14.22 21.26
N PRO A 96 -12.28 -14.55 22.33
CA PRO A 96 -11.09 -13.81 22.73
C PRO A 96 -10.07 -13.77 21.58
N GLY A 97 -9.68 -12.56 21.18
CA GLY A 97 -8.75 -12.35 20.05
C GLY A 97 -9.36 -12.56 18.67
N GLY A 98 -10.69 -12.73 18.54
CA GLY A 98 -11.35 -12.81 17.24
C GLY A 98 -11.47 -11.45 16.55
N ALA A 99 -11.48 -11.45 15.22
CA ALA A 99 -11.54 -10.27 14.37
C ALA A 99 -12.71 -9.34 14.71
N ALA A 100 -13.89 -9.89 15.07
CA ALA A 100 -15.03 -9.07 15.46
C ALA A 100 -14.76 -8.22 16.71
N LYS A 101 -14.03 -8.77 17.69
CA LYS A 101 -13.65 -8.05 18.90
C LYS A 101 -12.64 -6.95 18.59
N ILE A 102 -11.66 -7.23 17.73
CA ILE A 102 -10.65 -6.25 17.29
C ILE A 102 -11.31 -5.09 16.55
N LEU A 103 -12.28 -5.39 15.67
CA LEU A 103 -13.05 -4.39 14.91
C LEU A 103 -14.15 -3.69 15.75
N GLY A 104 -14.37 -4.09 17.00
CA GLY A 104 -15.44 -3.54 17.84
C GLY A 104 -16.85 -3.87 17.35
N LEU A 105 -17.03 -4.95 16.60
CA LEU A 105 -18.29 -5.38 16.01
C LEU A 105 -18.85 -6.62 16.71
N LYS A 106 -20.17 -6.80 16.64
CA LYS A 106 -20.78 -8.10 16.94
C LYS A 106 -20.31 -9.14 15.88
N PRO A 107 -20.02 -10.40 16.25
CA PRO A 107 -19.61 -11.41 15.27
C PRO A 107 -20.62 -11.63 14.14
N THR A 108 -21.91 -11.51 14.43
CA THR A 108 -22.99 -11.59 13.43
C THR A 108 -22.93 -10.42 12.43
N THR A 109 -22.64 -9.21 12.89
CA THR A 109 -22.44 -8.03 12.04
C THR A 109 -21.21 -8.18 11.16
N LEU A 110 -20.10 -8.69 11.71
CA LEU A 110 -18.90 -8.93 10.92
C LEU A 110 -19.16 -9.96 9.81
N ARG A 111 -19.80 -11.10 10.12
CA ARG A 111 -20.15 -12.12 9.11
C ARG A 111 -21.03 -11.58 7.99
N SER A 112 -22.10 -10.87 8.34
CA SER A 112 -23.00 -10.26 7.35
C SER A 112 -22.27 -9.23 6.47
N ARG A 113 -21.35 -8.45 7.06
CA ARG A 113 -20.55 -7.48 6.31
C ARG A 113 -19.53 -8.17 5.40
N MET A 114 -18.91 -9.27 5.83
CA MET A 114 -18.00 -10.08 5.00
C MET A 114 -18.70 -10.72 3.80
N GLU A 115 -19.92 -11.23 4.01
CA GLU A 115 -20.75 -11.80 2.94
C GLU A 115 -21.12 -10.73 1.90
N ARG A 116 -21.60 -9.56 2.35
CA ARG A 116 -21.92 -8.41 1.49
C ARG A 116 -20.72 -7.93 0.67
N LEU A 117 -19.52 -7.97 1.25
CA LEU A 117 -18.28 -7.49 0.63
C LEU A 117 -17.51 -8.58 -0.15
N GLY A 118 -17.99 -9.84 -0.12
CA GLY A 118 -17.37 -10.95 -0.82
C GLY A 118 -15.99 -11.34 -0.29
N CYS A 119 -15.75 -11.22 1.02
CA CYS A 119 -14.45 -11.50 1.67
C CYS A 119 -14.52 -12.53 2.81
N SER A 120 -15.42 -13.51 2.71
CA SER A 120 -15.54 -14.62 3.67
C SER A 120 -14.25 -15.45 3.74
N PRO A 121 -13.83 -15.93 4.94
CA PRO A 121 -12.76 -16.92 5.03
C PRO A 121 -13.28 -18.23 4.47
N GLU A 122 -12.52 -18.91 3.62
CA GLU A 122 -12.85 -20.27 3.23
C GLU A 122 -12.94 -21.14 4.49
N LYS A 123 -14.07 -21.84 4.63
CA LYS A 123 -14.21 -22.88 5.66
C LYS A 123 -13.38 -24.08 5.18
N ASN A 124 -12.20 -24.28 5.76
CA ASN A 124 -11.62 -25.61 5.83
C ASN A 124 -12.35 -26.43 6.90
#